data_AF-A0AB36EPW4-F1
#
_entry.id   AF-A0AB36EPW4-F1
#
_cell.length_a   1.000
_cell.length_b   1.000
_cell.length_c   1.000
_cell.angle_alpha   90.00
_cell.angle_beta   90.00
_cell.angle_gamma   90.00
#
_symmetry.space_group_name_H-M   'P 1'
#
loop_
_entity.id
_entity.type
_entity.pdbx_description
1 polymer ?
#
loop_
_entity_poly.entity_id
_entity_poly.type
_entity_poly.pdbx_seq_one_letter_code
_entity_poly.pdbx_strand_id
1 'polypeptide(L)'
;MQSGYDVATAAKTFAEASRDTGSLIDSIAVTGPGETTPAYAEGGGKRTAGPNQVLVTVGNEDMRHGHFVEFGTVNQEPQEFLRPGFRTVKPRIERRINRAISTVIKKNTAR
;
A
#
# COMPACT_ATOMS: atom_id res chain seq x y z
N MET A 1 10.01 3.98 3.77
CA MET A 1 9.50 4.70 2.59
C MET A 1 9.55 3.89 1.30
N GLN A 2 10.73 3.57 0.73
CA GLN A 2 10.80 2.90 -0.59
C GLN A 2 9.90 1.66 -0.76
N SER A 3 9.87 0.78 0.24
CA SER A 3 9.01 -0.41 0.18
C SER A 3 7.51 -0.09 0.02
N GLY A 4 7.03 1.03 0.55
CA GLY A 4 5.65 1.48 0.35
C GLY A 4 5.40 1.98 -1.06
N TYR A 5 6.35 2.72 -1.65
CA TYR A 5 6.26 3.13 -3.06
C TYR A 5 6.28 1.94 -4.02
N ASP A 6 7.04 0.89 -3.70
CA ASP A 6 7.02 -0.35 -4.49
C ASP A 6 5.63 -0.99 -4.47
N VAL A 7 4.96 -1.04 -3.31
CA VAL A 7 3.57 -1.54 -3.18
C VAL A 7 2.61 -0.65 -3.95
N ALA A 8 2.68 0.67 -3.78
CA ALA A 8 1.79 1.60 -4.46
C ALA A 8 1.96 1.54 -5.98
N THR A 9 3.20 1.43 -6.48
CA THR A 9 3.48 1.28 -7.91
C THR A 9 2.86 0.00 -8.44
N ALA A 10 3.08 -1.13 -7.78
CA ALA A 10 2.50 -2.40 -8.21
C ALA A 10 0.96 -2.36 -8.17
N ALA A 11 0.37 -1.83 -7.10
CA ALA A 11 -1.07 -1.68 -6.97
C ALA A 11 -1.67 -0.77 -8.06
N LYS A 12 -1.00 0.35 -8.40
CA LYS A 12 -1.40 1.22 -9.51
C LYS A 12 -1.38 0.49 -10.84
N THR A 13 -0.34 -0.30 -11.10
CA THR A 13 -0.24 -1.12 -12.33
C THR A 13 -1.38 -2.13 -12.45
N PHE A 14 -1.75 -2.82 -11.36
CA PHE A 14 -2.89 -3.74 -11.41
C PHE A 14 -4.23 -2.99 -11.55
N ALA A 15 -4.37 -1.83 -10.90
CA ALA A 15 -5.58 -1.01 -10.96
C ALA A 15 -5.84 -0.39 -12.36
N GLU A 16 -4.88 -0.44 -13.28
CA GLU A 16 -5.07 -0.07 -14.69
C GLU A 16 -6.22 -0.86 -15.35
N ALA A 17 -6.42 -2.12 -14.96
CA ALA A 17 -7.53 -2.94 -15.45
C ALA A 17 -8.92 -2.37 -15.06
N SER A 18 -8.95 -1.50 -14.04
CA SER A 18 -10.14 -0.84 -13.51
C SER A 18 -10.23 0.62 -13.91
N ARG A 19 -9.40 1.08 -14.86
CA ARG A 19 -9.35 2.49 -15.24
C ARG A 19 -10.60 2.89 -16.01
N ASP A 20 -11.39 3.76 -15.38
CA ASP A 20 -12.37 4.61 -16.05
C ASP A 20 -11.81 6.04 -16.18
N THR A 21 -11.88 6.83 -15.11
CA THR A 21 -11.32 8.21 -15.06
C THR A 21 -9.87 8.27 -14.57
N GLY A 22 -9.39 7.21 -13.91
CA GLY A 22 -8.10 7.18 -13.22
C GLY A 22 -8.16 7.57 -11.74
N SER A 23 -9.32 8.04 -11.23
CA SER A 23 -9.48 8.47 -9.85
C SER A 23 -9.10 7.40 -8.81
N LEU A 24 -9.36 6.12 -9.10
CA LEU A 24 -8.95 5.00 -8.23
C LEU A 24 -7.43 4.96 -8.06
N ILE A 25 -6.71 5.04 -9.18
CA ILE A 25 -5.25 4.94 -9.26
C ILE A 25 -4.60 6.15 -8.55
N ASP A 26 -5.18 7.33 -8.75
CA ASP A 26 -4.72 8.57 -8.13
C ASP A 26 -4.99 8.60 -6.62
N SER A 27 -6.02 7.89 -6.15
CA SER A 27 -6.33 7.74 -4.72
C SER A 27 -5.39 6.80 -3.95
N ILE A 28 -4.50 6.07 -4.63
CA ILE A 28 -3.53 5.19 -3.98
C ILE A 28 -2.40 6.02 -3.36
N ALA A 29 -2.43 6.14 -2.04
CA ALA A 29 -1.52 6.98 -1.26
C ALA A 29 -0.56 6.14 -0.41
N VAL A 30 0.66 6.66 -0.24
CA VAL A 30 1.66 6.11 0.69
C VAL A 30 1.80 7.07 1.86
N THR A 31 1.73 6.54 3.07
CA THR A 31 1.90 7.28 4.31
C THR A 31 3.10 6.72 5.07
N GLY A 32 4.09 7.58 5.31
CA GLY A 32 5.34 7.25 5.97
C GLY A 32 5.26 7.20 7.49
N PRO A 33 6.35 6.77 8.16
CA PRO A 33 6.41 6.72 9.62
C PRO A 33 6.12 8.08 10.27
N GLY A 34 5.20 8.09 11.25
CA GLY A 34 4.78 9.31 11.94
C GLY A 34 3.81 10.19 11.13
N GLU A 35 3.55 9.88 9.86
CA GLU A 35 2.56 10.56 9.04
C GLU A 35 1.17 9.96 9.26
N THR A 36 0.13 10.74 8.95
CA THR A 36 -1.27 10.32 9.05
C THR A 36 -1.87 10.10 7.67
N THR A 37 -2.60 9.00 7.49
CA THR A 37 -3.24 8.67 6.22
C THR A 37 -4.21 9.77 5.79
N PRO A 38 -4.49 9.89 4.48
CA PRO A 38 -5.58 10.73 3.99
C PRO A 38 -6.91 10.42 4.69
N ALA A 39 -7.85 11.38 4.67
CA ALA A 39 -9.21 11.13 5.14
C ALA A 39 -9.85 10.00 4.34
N TYR A 40 -10.68 9.18 4.99
CA TYR A 40 -11.41 8.07 4.38
C TYR A 40 -10.54 6.91 3.85
N ALA A 41 -9.32 6.77 4.36
CA ALA A 41 -8.34 5.79 3.90
C ALA A 41 -8.49 4.38 4.53
N GLU A 42 -8.87 4.27 5.81
CA GLU A 42 -9.08 2.98 6.51
C GLU A 42 -10.44 2.99 7.19
N GLY A 43 -11.41 2.21 6.69
CA GLY A 43 -12.76 2.11 7.28
C GLY A 43 -13.54 3.43 7.33
N GLY A 44 -13.17 4.43 6.51
CA GLY A 44 -13.72 5.78 6.58
C GLY A 44 -13.00 6.73 7.55
N GLY A 45 -11.95 6.26 8.25
CA GLY A 45 -11.17 7.03 9.23
C GLY A 45 -9.80 7.49 8.75
N LYS A 46 -8.96 7.90 9.72
CA LYS A 46 -7.55 8.26 9.56
C LYS A 46 -6.71 7.44 10.53
N ARG A 47 -5.48 7.09 10.13
CA ARG A 47 -4.53 6.38 10.98
C ARG A 47 -3.15 7.00 10.87
N THR A 48 -2.46 7.18 11.99
CA THR A 48 -1.04 7.56 12.02
C THR A 48 -0.18 6.30 11.94
N ALA A 49 0.80 6.29 11.04
CA ALA A 49 1.73 5.17 10.91
C ALA A 49 2.72 5.16 12.07
N GLY A 50 2.97 3.96 12.61
CA GLY A 50 4.03 3.77 13.61
C GLY A 50 5.44 4.05 13.09
N PRO A 51 6.45 4.10 13.98
CA PRO A 51 7.82 4.52 13.63
C PRO A 51 8.55 3.63 12.61
N ASN A 52 8.16 2.36 12.50
CA ASN A 52 8.71 1.42 11.50
C ASN A 52 7.64 0.94 10.52
N GLN A 53 6.57 1.70 10.36
CA GLN A 53 5.43 1.35 9.54
C GLN A 53 5.34 2.26 8.32
N VAL A 54 4.91 1.68 7.20
CA VAL A 54 4.44 2.42 6.04
C VAL A 54 3.05 1.89 5.73
N LEU A 55 2.10 2.80 5.53
CA LEU A 55 0.74 2.45 5.16
C LEU A 55 0.56 2.76 3.68
N VAL A 56 -0.10 1.85 2.96
CA VAL A 56 -0.55 2.09 1.59
C VAL A 56 -2.06 1.93 1.61
N THR A 57 -2.74 3.03 1.31
CA THR A 57 -4.19 3.11 1.40
C THR A 57 -4.77 3.52 0.07
N VAL A 58 -6.05 3.19 -0.11
CA VAL A 58 -6.78 3.48 -1.33
C VAL A 58 -8.05 4.19 -0.93
N GLY A 59 -8.26 5.35 -1.53
CA GLY A 59 -9.47 6.14 -1.37
C GLY A 59 -9.22 7.52 -0.80
N ASN A 60 -10.17 8.40 -1.11
CA ASN A 60 -10.21 9.81 -0.73
C ASN A 60 -11.68 10.28 -0.71
N GLU A 61 -11.92 11.58 -0.64
CA GLU A 61 -13.27 12.14 -0.59
C GLU A 61 -14.12 11.77 -1.80
N ASP A 62 -13.50 11.62 -2.97
CA ASP A 62 -14.15 11.35 -4.27
C ASP A 62 -14.17 9.85 -4.62
N MET A 63 -13.28 9.05 -4.04
CA MET A 63 -13.16 7.61 -4.29
C MET A 63 -13.24 6.80 -2.99
N ARG A 64 -14.47 6.55 -2.54
CA ARG A 64 -14.75 5.82 -1.29
C ARG A 64 -15.01 4.32 -1.48
N HIS A 65 -14.89 3.85 -2.73
CA HIS A 65 -15.37 2.55 -3.17
C HIS A 65 -14.26 1.61 -3.66
N GLY A 66 -12.99 1.87 -3.33
CA GLY A 66 -11.88 1.03 -3.78
C GLY A 66 -12.01 -0.45 -3.40
N HIS A 67 -12.66 -0.75 -2.27
CA HIS A 67 -12.93 -2.12 -1.85
C HIS A 67 -14.01 -2.82 -2.68
N PHE A 68 -14.97 -2.08 -3.28
CA PHE A 68 -15.92 -2.66 -4.24
C PHE A 68 -15.24 -3.03 -5.55
N VAL A 69 -14.22 -2.28 -5.95
CA VAL A 69 -13.40 -2.66 -7.12
C VAL A 69 -12.56 -3.89 -6.80
N GLU A 70 -11.82 -3.88 -5.67
CA GLU A 70 -10.96 -5.00 -5.27
C GLU A 70 -11.72 -6.32 -5.10
N PHE A 71 -12.92 -6.28 -4.50
CA PHE A 71 -13.68 -7.49 -4.13
C PHE A 71 -14.90 -7.76 -5.00
N GLY A 72 -15.20 -6.88 -5.94
CA GLY A 72 -16.41 -6.97 -6.76
C GLY A 72 -17.68 -6.61 -6.00
N THR A 73 -18.78 -6.61 -6.75
CA THR A 73 -20.15 -6.43 -6.24
C THR A 73 -21.07 -7.44 -6.94
N VAL A 74 -22.37 -7.40 -6.64
CA VAL A 74 -23.38 -8.22 -7.33
C VAL A 74 -23.41 -7.94 -8.84
N ASN A 75 -23.03 -6.73 -9.25
CA ASN A 75 -23.13 -6.26 -10.63
C ASN A 75 -21.76 -6.10 -11.32
N GLN A 76 -20.65 -6.38 -10.62
CA GLN A 76 -19.30 -6.16 -11.13
C GLN A 76 -18.35 -7.23 -10.61
N GLU A 77 -17.62 -7.89 -11.52
CA GLU A 77 -16.59 -8.84 -11.13
C GLU A 77 -15.43 -8.17 -10.38
N PRO A 78 -14.77 -8.87 -9.44
CA PRO A 78 -13.63 -8.34 -8.72
C PRO A 78 -12.47 -8.00 -9.67
N GLN A 79 -11.91 -6.81 -9.49
CA GLN A 79 -10.70 -6.38 -10.18
C GLN A 79 -9.64 -6.13 -9.10
N GLU A 80 -8.91 -7.20 -8.75
CA GLU A 80 -7.93 -7.16 -7.68
C GLU A 80 -6.71 -6.31 -8.08
N PHE A 81 -6.29 -5.40 -7.19
CA PHE A 81 -5.14 -4.54 -7.41
C PHE A 81 -4.24 -4.39 -6.19
N LEU A 82 -4.80 -4.15 -5.01
CA LEU A 82 -4.01 -3.83 -3.82
C LEU A 82 -3.36 -5.09 -3.23
N ARG A 83 -4.13 -6.17 -3.05
CA ARG A 83 -3.61 -7.45 -2.55
C ARG A 83 -2.62 -8.10 -3.52
N PRO A 84 -2.90 -8.24 -4.83
CA PRO A 84 -1.91 -8.76 -5.76
C PRO A 84 -0.69 -7.85 -5.86
N GLY A 85 -0.86 -6.52 -5.83
CA GLY A 85 0.23 -5.56 -5.78
C GLY A 85 1.18 -5.80 -4.59
N PHE A 86 0.64 -5.90 -3.38
CA PHE A 86 1.42 -6.22 -2.18
C PHE A 86 2.10 -7.59 -2.26
N ARG A 87 1.38 -8.64 -2.65
CA ARG A 87 1.91 -10.01 -2.75
C ARG A 87 3.09 -10.09 -3.73
N THR A 88 3.03 -9.34 -4.83
CA THR A 88 4.07 -9.30 -5.87
C THR A 88 5.39 -8.74 -5.32
N VAL A 89 5.32 -7.66 -4.54
CA VAL A 89 6.53 -6.99 -4.02
C VAL A 89 6.98 -7.49 -2.66
N LYS A 90 6.13 -8.22 -1.93
CA LYS A 90 6.39 -8.72 -0.57
C LYS A 90 7.77 -9.41 -0.42
N PRO A 91 8.20 -10.34 -1.29
CA PRO A 91 9.51 -10.98 -1.15
C PRO A 91 10.68 -9.97 -1.22
N ARG A 92 10.55 -8.91 -2.02
CA ARG A 92 11.56 -7.85 -2.11
C ARG A 92 11.62 -7.02 -0.83
N ILE A 93 10.46 -6.73 -0.23
CA ILE A 93 10.35 -5.99 1.02
C ILE A 93 10.99 -6.78 2.17
N GLU A 94 10.65 -8.07 2.29
CA GLU A 94 11.21 -8.96 3.32
C GLU A 94 12.74 -9.04 3.23
N ARG A 95 13.30 -9.15 2.02
CA ARG A 95 14.76 -9.12 1.82
C ARG A 95 15.40 -7.82 2.31
N ARG A 96 14.76 -6.66 2.07
CA ARG A 96 15.28 -5.37 2.57
C ARG A 96 15.25 -5.30 4.09
N ILE A 97 14.16 -5.75 4.72
CA ILE A 97 14.02 -5.80 6.17
C ILE A 97 15.09 -6.71 6.78
N ASN A 98 15.22 -7.94 6.27
CA ASN A 98 16.21 -8.91 6.74
C ASN A 98 17.64 -8.39 6.60
N ARG A 99 17.94 -7.70 5.49
CA ARG A 99 19.25 -7.08 5.28
C ARG A 99 19.52 -5.98 6.31
N ALA A 100 18.56 -5.09 6.55
CA ALA A 100 18.70 -4.02 7.53
C ALA A 100 18.95 -4.56 8.95
N ILE A 101 18.17 -5.57 9.36
CA ILE A 101 18.34 -6.25 10.65
C ILE A 101 19.73 -6.90 10.73
N SER A 102 20.11 -7.67 9.72
CA SER A 102 21.41 -8.36 9.68
C SER A 102 22.60 -7.39 9.74
N THR A 103 22.50 -6.23 9.09
CA THR A 103 23.55 -5.19 9.16
C THR A 103 23.69 -4.64 10.59
N VAL A 104 22.58 -4.39 11.28
CA VAL A 104 22.62 -3.90 12.67
C VAL A 104 23.21 -4.96 13.60
N ILE A 105 22.81 -6.23 13.46
CA ILE A 105 23.36 -7.34 14.25
C ILE A 105 24.89 -7.42 14.05
N LYS A 106 25.36 -7.50 12.79
CA LYS A 106 26.79 -7.60 12.48
C LYS A 106 27.60 -6.44 13.04
N LYS A 107 27.07 -5.20 12.98
CA LYS A 107 27.74 -4.02 13.54
C LYS A 107 27.88 -4.07 15.06
N ASN A 108 26.90 -4.66 15.76
CA ASN A 108 26.94 -4.79 17.22
C ASN A 108 27.77 -5.99 17.68
N THR A 109 27.81 -7.08 16.93
CA THR A 109 28.61 -8.28 17.25
C THR A 109 30.10 -8.14 16.88
N ALA A 110 30.45 -7.22 15.97
CA ALA A 110 31.85 -6.93 15.63
C ALA A 110 32.55 -5.96 16.61
N ARG A 111 31.96 -5.75 17.80
CA ARG A 111 32.55 -5.10 18.96
C ARG A 111 32.84 -6.16 20.02
#